data_AF-A0A0Q9WCQ8-F1
#
_entry.id   AF-A0A0Q9WCQ8-F1
#
_cell.length_a   1.000
_cell.length_b   1.000
_cell.length_c   1.000
_cell.angle_alpha   90.00
_cell.angle_beta   90.00
_cell.angle_gamma   90.00
#
_symmetry.space_group_name_H-M   'P 1'
#
loop_
_entity.id
_entity.type
_entity.pdbx_description
1 polymer ?
#
loop_
_entity_poly.entity_id
_entity_poly.type
_entity_poly.pdbx_seq_one_letter_code
_entity_poly.pdbx_strand_id
1 'polypeptide(L)'
;MSTQKLEYDASLGGEVALPSNLPTYHYASGALNEIKTMIAEAQKPVSSKLIFQSLPKHMRRRAMSHHPNRLPRKYRSAHKCQMAKAGNQPVAPKRPSRKYRRRAKNLMREYMRRQRNHIWLETHIWHAKRFHMIDRWGYRLAYASCDKTYRACYRASSEHCLVQDISFYSCVQLEGSLDQLRTGFGRLTSPECGLGIAAKTYMSGRREGSIQLFADSKYPSCALQRVLFMWRPEQQPENQTRRTLWLWLHPAGAEATIAQLIKVFQLKSTKQERLPLPYDTDALVPSDALSKVPLSVESVEQQAEGSNKQPLRFWTYTKAFERNRSYANADTGLQMVHIKHELNRFRLTGPRAQCVLAASLRAYRKDREDGAPDDLRLGDTPGQALEPADYCEAALQLSSPSELLSNLILSVNVVDPRLQRPSKRSKAAKPAASLVNAAQLHLSQPKQPPHSDLWDPEFRERLSKQMMAQHKYNQLRSLHAIVPGQRCDFEDQLQPLPLLLIQRPGSQQAQYKRLGYAAGWDVIVPARYGMVLWQTLIMWGARPGGLREFDSVARESGIDHYLPDTVAAAGNADSQGASCSILPAATQQALQLSQAVGGQSICGAMAFASA
;
A
#
# COMPACT_ATOMS: atom_id res chain seq x y z
N MET A 1 76.94 -5.78 -1.99
CA MET A 1 75.65 -5.07 -2.10
C MET A 1 74.59 -6.09 -2.54
N SER A 2 73.91 -6.74 -1.59
CA SER A 2 72.81 -7.65 -1.93
C SER A 2 71.63 -6.83 -2.43
N THR A 3 71.21 -7.05 -3.67
CA THR A 3 69.98 -6.48 -4.24
C THR A 3 68.80 -6.92 -3.38
N GLN A 4 68.19 -5.99 -2.64
CA GLN A 4 66.97 -6.29 -1.88
C GLN A 4 65.87 -6.61 -2.89
N LYS A 5 65.39 -7.86 -2.87
CA LYS A 5 64.32 -8.31 -3.75
C LYS A 5 63.03 -7.64 -3.28
N LEU A 6 62.51 -6.75 -4.11
CA LEU A 6 61.26 -6.04 -3.87
C LEU A 6 60.09 -6.97 -4.20
N GLU A 7 59.15 -7.13 -3.28
CA GLU A 7 57.91 -7.88 -3.50
C GLU A 7 56.72 -6.93 -3.50
N TYR A 8 55.73 -7.17 -4.35
CA TYR A 8 54.59 -6.27 -4.52
C TYR A 8 53.46 -6.62 -3.52
N ASP A 9 53.12 -5.69 -2.64
CA ASP A 9 51.98 -5.82 -1.72
C ASP A 9 50.79 -5.00 -2.22
N ALA A 10 49.74 -5.69 -2.65
CA ALA A 10 48.52 -5.07 -3.19
C ALA A 10 47.71 -4.28 -2.14
N SER A 11 47.92 -4.51 -0.83
CA SER A 11 47.24 -3.78 0.23
C SER A 11 47.88 -2.42 0.51
N LEU A 12 49.20 -2.32 0.32
CA LEU A 12 49.99 -1.10 0.47
C LEU A 12 50.20 -0.36 -0.87
N GLY A 13 49.85 -0.99 -1.99
CA GLY A 13 49.82 -0.37 -3.32
C GLY A 13 51.20 -0.09 -3.90
N GLY A 14 52.23 -0.87 -3.53
CA GLY A 14 53.60 -0.64 -3.97
C GLY A 14 54.54 -1.82 -3.75
N GLU A 15 55.76 -1.65 -4.24
CA GLU A 15 56.88 -2.58 -4.06
C GLU A 15 57.48 -2.39 -2.65
N VAL A 16 57.42 -3.44 -1.84
CA VAL A 16 57.88 -3.46 -0.45
C VAL A 16 59.08 -4.39 -0.33
N ALA A 17 60.16 -3.91 0.29
CA ALA A 17 61.27 -4.76 0.68
C ALA A 17 60.86 -5.56 1.93
N LEU A 18 60.59 -6.85 1.76
CA LEU A 18 60.30 -7.71 2.89
C LEU A 18 61.57 -7.95 3.73
N PRO A 19 61.48 -7.90 5.06
CA PRO A 19 62.60 -8.24 5.91
C PRO A 19 62.95 -9.72 5.73
N SER A 20 64.25 -10.04 5.64
CA SER A 20 64.73 -11.43 5.54
C SER A 20 64.43 -12.25 6.80
N ASN A 21 64.22 -11.57 7.93
CA ASN A 21 63.94 -12.15 9.22
C ASN A 21 62.57 -11.69 9.71
N LEU A 22 61.71 -12.65 10.03
CA LEU A 22 60.38 -12.40 10.58
C LEU A 22 60.38 -12.71 12.08
N PRO A 23 59.81 -11.85 12.95
CA PRO A 23 59.65 -12.17 14.37
C PRO A 23 58.66 -13.33 14.54
N THR A 24 59.19 -14.51 14.84
CA THR A 24 58.46 -15.80 14.85
C THR A 24 57.25 -15.77 15.77
N TYR A 25 57.32 -15.05 16.89
CA TYR A 25 56.23 -14.99 17.86
C TYR A 25 54.97 -14.28 17.33
N HIS A 26 55.13 -13.16 16.63
CA HIS A 26 54.00 -12.40 16.09
C HIS A 26 53.30 -13.18 14.97
N TYR A 27 54.08 -13.82 14.09
CA TYR A 27 53.54 -14.70 13.06
C TYR A 27 52.83 -15.91 13.66
N ALA A 28 53.46 -16.58 14.63
CA ALA A 28 52.88 -17.74 15.30
C ALA A 28 51.56 -17.37 16.01
N SER A 29 51.45 -16.18 16.61
CA SER A 29 50.21 -15.72 17.24
C SER A 29 49.06 -15.54 16.24
N GLY A 30 49.34 -14.95 15.06
CA GLY A 30 48.36 -14.82 13.97
C GLY A 30 47.96 -16.18 13.40
N ALA A 31 48.94 -17.01 13.02
CA ALA A 31 48.74 -18.34 12.47
C ALA A 31 48.03 -19.28 13.47
N LEU A 32 48.29 -19.16 14.77
CA LEU A 32 47.62 -19.95 15.81
C LEU A 32 46.12 -19.72 15.81
N ASN A 33 45.67 -18.46 15.64
CA ASN A 33 44.24 -18.16 15.57
C ASN A 33 43.61 -18.77 14.32
N GLU A 34 44.28 -18.65 13.17
CA GLU A 34 43.82 -19.25 11.89
C GLU A 34 43.76 -20.78 11.96
N ILE A 35 44.80 -21.41 12.52
CA ILE A 35 44.86 -22.86 12.71
C ILE A 35 43.78 -23.30 13.69
N LYS A 36 43.56 -22.58 14.79
CA LYS A 36 42.46 -22.88 15.73
C LYS A 36 41.10 -22.74 15.07
N THR A 37 40.87 -21.70 14.27
CA THR A 37 39.59 -21.54 13.56
C THR A 37 39.42 -22.63 12.51
N MET A 38 40.46 -22.95 11.75
CA MET A 38 40.44 -24.00 10.74
C MET A 38 40.23 -25.38 11.35
N ILE A 39 40.90 -25.69 12.47
CA ILE A 39 40.68 -26.93 13.23
C ILE A 39 39.28 -26.97 13.80
N ALA A 40 38.77 -25.86 14.37
CA ALA A 40 37.40 -25.81 14.89
C ALA A 40 36.36 -26.02 13.77
N GLU A 41 36.60 -25.47 12.57
CA GLU A 41 35.77 -25.68 11.38
C GLU A 41 35.92 -27.09 10.80
N ALA A 42 37.12 -27.67 10.81
CA ALA A 42 37.40 -29.02 10.29
C ALA A 42 36.92 -30.14 11.22
N GLN A 43 37.00 -29.94 12.54
CA GLN A 43 36.49 -30.86 13.56
C GLN A 43 34.96 -30.79 13.69
N LYS A 44 34.39 -29.61 13.43
CA LYS A 44 32.94 -29.42 13.32
C LYS A 44 32.60 -28.98 11.89
N PRO A 45 32.89 -29.81 10.85
CA PRO A 45 32.59 -29.45 9.48
C PRO A 45 31.10 -29.22 9.44
N VAL A 46 30.68 -27.99 9.13
CA VAL A 46 29.36 -27.46 9.48
C VAL A 46 28.24 -28.43 9.11
N SER A 47 27.89 -29.25 10.10
CA SER A 47 26.73 -30.09 10.27
C SER A 47 26.55 -31.28 9.30
N SER A 48 26.30 -32.47 9.88
CA SER A 48 25.61 -33.63 9.28
C SER A 48 24.18 -33.34 8.78
N LYS A 49 23.84 -32.06 8.64
CA LYS A 49 22.54 -31.57 8.21
C LYS A 49 22.35 -31.89 6.73
N LEU A 50 21.13 -32.31 6.41
CA LEU A 50 20.70 -32.48 5.03
C LEU A 50 20.83 -31.15 4.28
N ILE A 51 21.01 -31.16 2.95
CA ILE A 51 21.29 -29.95 2.15
C ILE A 51 20.23 -28.87 2.37
N PHE A 52 18.97 -29.24 2.57
CA PHE A 52 17.88 -28.30 2.80
C PHE A 52 17.91 -27.64 4.20
N GLN A 53 18.68 -28.20 5.13
CA GLN A 53 18.89 -27.69 6.49
C GLN A 53 20.11 -26.75 6.59
N SER A 54 20.97 -26.66 5.58
CA SER A 54 22.06 -25.67 5.54
C SER A 54 21.55 -24.23 5.33
N LEU A 55 20.39 -24.09 4.67
CA LEU A 55 19.77 -22.78 4.42
C LEU A 55 19.42 -22.05 5.73
N PRO A 56 19.44 -20.71 5.75
CA PRO A 56 18.96 -19.92 6.89
C PRO A 56 17.50 -20.25 7.25
N LYS A 57 17.17 -20.28 8.55
CA LYS A 57 15.84 -20.68 9.05
C LYS A 57 14.67 -19.97 8.32
N HIS A 58 14.80 -18.66 8.07
CA HIS A 58 13.78 -17.85 7.40
C HIS A 58 13.58 -18.18 5.89
N MET A 59 14.55 -18.85 5.26
CA MET A 59 14.43 -19.33 3.87
C MET A 59 13.87 -20.75 3.78
N ARG A 60 13.89 -21.52 4.88
CA ARG A 60 13.50 -22.93 4.84
C ARG A 60 12.01 -23.09 4.57
N ARG A 61 11.66 -24.01 3.67
CA ARG A 61 10.28 -24.48 3.45
C ARG A 61 10.17 -25.95 3.83
N ARG A 62 9.08 -26.33 4.51
CA ARG A 62 8.81 -27.72 4.93
C ARG A 62 8.81 -28.69 3.75
N ALA A 63 8.32 -28.24 2.60
CA ALA A 63 8.24 -29.01 1.37
C ALA A 63 9.59 -29.29 0.67
N MET A 64 10.71 -28.70 1.13
CA MET A 64 12.02 -28.88 0.47
C MET A 64 12.52 -30.33 0.55
N SER A 65 12.15 -31.09 1.59
CA SER A 65 12.56 -32.49 1.75
C SER A 65 12.07 -33.40 0.63
N HIS A 66 10.88 -33.14 0.07
CA HIS A 66 10.27 -33.96 -0.99
C HIS A 66 10.20 -33.27 -2.35
N HIS A 67 10.28 -31.93 -2.42
CA HIS A 67 10.19 -31.16 -3.67
C HIS A 67 11.47 -30.36 -3.95
N PRO A 68 12.39 -30.88 -4.80
CA PRO A 68 13.64 -30.21 -5.13
C PRO A 68 13.48 -28.79 -5.68
N ASN A 69 12.37 -28.49 -6.37
CA ASN A 69 12.11 -27.16 -6.94
C ASN A 69 11.87 -26.07 -5.89
N ARG A 70 11.66 -26.44 -4.62
CA ARG A 70 11.54 -25.48 -3.50
C ARG A 70 12.90 -25.00 -2.98
N LEU A 71 13.99 -25.61 -3.41
CA LEU A 71 15.35 -25.17 -3.12
C LEU A 71 15.88 -24.22 -4.21
N PRO A 72 16.84 -23.32 -3.87
CA PRO A 72 17.58 -22.54 -4.87
C PRO A 72 18.26 -23.45 -5.89
N ARG A 73 18.36 -23.00 -7.16
CA ARG A 73 18.90 -23.78 -8.29
C ARG A 73 20.23 -24.47 -7.97
N LYS A 74 21.16 -23.75 -7.32
CA LYS A 74 22.50 -24.24 -6.91
C LYS A 74 22.44 -25.52 -6.08
N TYR A 75 21.43 -25.68 -5.21
CA TYR A 75 21.32 -26.83 -4.30
C TYR A 75 20.47 -27.98 -4.86
N ARG A 76 19.83 -27.81 -6.02
CA ARG A 76 18.85 -28.80 -6.53
C ARG A 76 19.51 -30.11 -6.96
N SER A 77 20.65 -30.04 -7.65
CA SER A 77 21.38 -31.24 -8.10
C SER A 77 21.84 -32.08 -6.91
N ALA A 78 22.56 -31.46 -5.98
CA ALA A 78 23.04 -32.12 -4.78
C ALA A 78 21.89 -32.72 -3.94
N HIS A 79 20.77 -32.00 -3.80
CA HIS A 79 19.60 -32.52 -3.08
C HIS A 79 18.94 -33.70 -3.81
N LYS A 80 18.86 -33.69 -5.15
CA LYS A 80 18.37 -34.85 -5.93
C LYS A 80 19.26 -36.06 -5.72
N CYS A 81 20.58 -35.91 -5.73
CA CYS A 81 21.51 -36.99 -5.45
C CYS A 81 21.33 -37.52 -4.01
N GLN A 82 21.14 -36.64 -3.04
CA GLN A 82 20.85 -37.02 -1.65
C GLN A 82 19.51 -37.77 -1.51
N MET A 83 18.46 -37.34 -2.20
CA MET A 83 17.18 -38.04 -2.23
C MET A 83 17.28 -39.43 -2.88
N ALA A 84 18.04 -39.54 -3.98
CA ALA A 84 18.28 -40.81 -4.65
C ALA A 84 19.02 -41.80 -3.74
N LYS A 85 20.06 -41.34 -3.02
CA LYS A 85 20.78 -42.14 -2.02
C LYS A 85 19.89 -42.59 -0.86
N ALA A 86 18.93 -41.77 -0.45
CA ALA A 86 18.00 -42.09 0.64
C ALA A 86 16.80 -42.95 0.21
N GLY A 87 16.74 -43.42 -1.05
CA GLY A 87 15.58 -44.17 -1.58
C GLY A 87 14.29 -43.34 -1.70
N ASN A 88 14.35 -42.04 -1.41
CA ASN A 88 13.22 -41.11 -1.44
C ASN A 88 13.09 -40.46 -2.82
N GLN A 89 12.99 -41.27 -3.87
CA GLN A 89 12.65 -40.73 -5.19
C GLN A 89 11.23 -40.12 -5.16
N PRO A 90 10.93 -39.10 -6.00
CA PRO A 90 9.57 -38.58 -6.09
C PRO A 90 8.64 -39.73 -6.50
N VAL A 91 7.89 -40.27 -5.54
CA VAL A 91 6.95 -41.37 -5.75
C VAL A 91 6.00 -41.00 -6.89
N ALA A 92 5.74 -41.96 -7.79
CA ALA A 92 4.75 -41.84 -8.86
C ALA A 92 3.45 -41.20 -8.35
N PRO A 93 2.74 -40.40 -9.17
CA PRO A 93 1.66 -39.55 -8.68
C PRO A 93 0.53 -40.39 -8.09
N LYS A 94 0.47 -40.48 -6.75
CA LYS A 94 -0.70 -40.97 -6.03
C LYS A 94 -1.92 -40.13 -6.42
N ARG A 95 -3.12 -40.73 -6.34
CA ARG A 95 -4.39 -40.02 -6.50
C ARG A 95 -4.35 -38.69 -5.70
N PRO A 96 -4.63 -37.53 -6.33
CA PRO A 96 -4.56 -36.26 -5.65
C PRO A 96 -5.39 -36.24 -4.38
N SER A 97 -4.88 -35.56 -3.35
CA SER A 97 -5.56 -35.45 -2.05
C SER A 97 -7.02 -35.01 -2.22
N ARG A 98 -7.90 -35.45 -1.30
CA ARG A 98 -9.32 -35.05 -1.29
C ARG A 98 -9.49 -33.52 -1.35
N LYS A 99 -8.60 -32.77 -0.70
CA LYS A 99 -8.57 -31.30 -0.72
C LYS A 99 -8.35 -30.74 -2.13
N TYR A 100 -7.44 -31.33 -2.91
CA TYR A 100 -7.21 -30.91 -4.30
C TYR A 100 -8.43 -31.20 -5.18
N ARG A 101 -9.00 -32.41 -5.05
CA ARG A 101 -10.17 -32.83 -5.84
C ARG A 101 -11.42 -31.99 -5.59
N ARG A 102 -11.58 -31.44 -4.38
CA ARG A 102 -12.69 -30.56 -4.00
C ARG A 102 -12.46 -29.09 -4.28
N ARG A 103 -11.34 -28.72 -4.91
CA ARG A 103 -11.07 -27.31 -5.23
C ARG A 103 -12.06 -26.84 -6.29
N ALA A 104 -12.75 -25.73 -6.01
CA ALA A 104 -13.63 -25.11 -6.98
C ALA A 104 -12.89 -24.76 -8.27
N LYS A 105 -13.54 -24.98 -9.42
CA LYS A 105 -12.97 -24.67 -10.75
C LYS A 105 -12.70 -23.17 -10.90
N ASN A 106 -13.64 -22.32 -10.46
CA ASN A 106 -13.51 -20.87 -10.52
C ASN A 106 -13.26 -20.26 -9.13
N LEU A 107 -12.00 -19.93 -8.85
CA LEU A 107 -11.59 -19.32 -7.58
C LEU A 107 -12.10 -17.89 -7.43
N MET A 108 -12.28 -17.15 -8.52
CA MET A 108 -12.71 -15.76 -8.48
C MET A 108 -14.16 -15.65 -7.98
N ARG A 109 -15.04 -16.54 -8.46
CA ARG A 109 -16.42 -16.64 -7.97
C ARG A 109 -16.48 -17.01 -6.49
N GLU A 110 -15.61 -17.93 -6.06
CA GLU A 110 -15.47 -18.28 -4.64
C GLU A 110 -14.97 -17.11 -3.78
N TYR A 111 -14.05 -16.28 -4.28
CA TYR A 111 -13.61 -15.08 -3.57
C TYR A 111 -14.73 -14.06 -3.44
N MET A 112 -15.46 -13.78 -4.53
CA MET A 112 -16.64 -12.89 -4.51
C MET A 112 -17.69 -13.38 -3.50
N ARG A 113 -17.94 -14.69 -3.43
CA ARG A 113 -18.87 -15.28 -2.45
C ARG A 113 -18.42 -15.06 -1.02
N ARG A 114 -17.11 -15.21 -0.73
CA ARG A 114 -16.54 -15.02 0.62
C ARG A 114 -16.48 -13.56 1.05
N GLN A 115 -16.32 -12.64 0.10
CA GLN A 115 -16.27 -11.19 0.34
C GLN A 115 -17.64 -10.59 0.74
N ARG A 116 -18.73 -11.35 0.68
CA ARG A 116 -20.06 -10.88 1.09
C ARG A 116 -20.14 -10.51 2.57
N ASN A 117 -19.44 -11.24 3.43
CA ASN A 117 -19.50 -11.03 4.88
C ASN A 117 -18.44 -10.03 5.35
N HIS A 118 -17.25 -10.09 4.75
CA HIS A 118 -16.10 -9.28 5.16
C HIS A 118 -15.41 -8.69 3.95
N ILE A 119 -15.04 -7.42 4.06
CA ILE A 119 -14.31 -6.73 3.01
C ILE A 119 -12.86 -7.19 3.00
N TRP A 120 -12.34 -7.48 1.80
CA TRP A 120 -10.94 -7.87 1.60
C TRP A 120 -10.20 -6.73 0.91
N LEU A 121 -9.07 -6.31 1.50
CA LEU A 121 -8.14 -5.38 0.87
C LEU A 121 -7.48 -6.01 -0.36
N GLU A 122 -6.90 -5.19 -1.24
CA GLU A 122 -6.19 -5.70 -2.42
C GLU A 122 -5.06 -6.68 -2.06
N THR A 123 -4.36 -6.40 -0.96
CA THR A 123 -3.26 -7.24 -0.47
C THR A 123 -3.72 -8.48 0.30
N HIS A 124 -5.04 -8.68 0.47
CA HIS A 124 -5.61 -9.70 1.37
C HIS A 124 -5.09 -11.11 1.07
N ILE A 125 -5.06 -11.53 -0.20
CA ILE A 125 -4.59 -12.88 -0.58
C ILE A 125 -3.10 -13.05 -0.23
N TRP A 126 -2.30 -11.99 -0.32
CA TRP A 126 -0.89 -12.04 0.03
C TRP A 126 -0.70 -12.18 1.54
N HIS A 127 -1.48 -11.44 2.32
CA HIS A 127 -1.49 -11.48 3.78
C HIS A 127 -2.06 -12.80 4.31
N ALA A 128 -3.21 -13.27 3.82
CA ALA A 128 -3.83 -14.52 4.25
C ALA A 128 -2.95 -15.77 4.04
N LYS A 129 -1.95 -15.69 3.16
CA LYS A 129 -0.94 -16.75 2.95
C LYS A 129 0.20 -16.74 3.98
N ARG A 130 0.38 -15.65 4.73
CA ARG A 130 1.58 -15.37 5.54
C ARG A 130 1.28 -14.89 6.96
N PHE A 131 0.07 -14.40 7.21
CA PHE A 131 -0.38 -13.80 8.45
C PHE A 131 -1.61 -14.53 8.97
N HIS A 132 -1.77 -14.51 10.28
CA HIS A 132 -3.03 -14.79 10.93
C HIS A 132 -4.00 -13.65 10.65
N MET A 133 -5.18 -13.99 10.11
CA MET A 133 -6.19 -13.02 9.71
C MET A 133 -7.30 -12.94 10.76
N ILE A 134 -7.75 -11.73 11.09
CA ILE A 134 -8.80 -11.44 12.07
C ILE A 134 -9.92 -10.59 11.43
N ASP A 135 -11.15 -10.74 11.91
CA ASP A 135 -12.29 -9.91 11.51
C ASP A 135 -12.33 -8.65 12.39
N ARG A 136 -12.21 -7.46 11.78
CA ARG A 136 -12.22 -6.16 12.49
C ARG A 136 -12.86 -5.08 11.62
N TRP A 137 -13.80 -4.33 12.20
CA TRP A 137 -14.45 -3.17 11.57
C TRP A 137 -15.10 -3.48 10.20
N GLY A 138 -15.62 -4.70 10.02
CA GLY A 138 -16.18 -5.18 8.74
C GLY A 138 -15.14 -5.67 7.72
N TYR A 139 -13.85 -5.68 8.06
CA TYR A 139 -12.75 -6.15 7.22
C TYR A 139 -12.13 -7.45 7.76
N ARG A 140 -11.55 -8.26 6.86
CA ARG A 140 -10.65 -9.37 7.22
C ARG A 140 -9.20 -8.93 7.10
N LEU A 141 -8.60 -8.49 8.20
CA LEU A 141 -7.29 -7.85 8.27
C LEU A 141 -6.18 -8.79 8.77
N ALA A 142 -4.93 -8.44 8.47
CA ALA A 142 -3.77 -9.17 8.94
C ALA A 142 -3.43 -8.76 10.38
N TYR A 143 -3.48 -9.69 11.32
CA TYR A 143 -3.17 -9.41 12.72
C TYR A 143 -1.66 -9.52 13.00
N ALA A 144 -1.08 -10.72 12.79
CA ALA A 144 0.30 -11.01 13.08
C ALA A 144 0.87 -12.03 12.08
N SER A 145 2.17 -11.96 11.78
CA SER A 145 2.85 -12.94 10.94
C SER A 145 2.74 -14.35 11.53
N CYS A 146 2.63 -15.36 10.67
CA CYS A 146 2.72 -16.77 11.10
C CYS A 146 4.13 -17.14 11.60
N ASP A 147 5.14 -16.36 11.22
CA ASP A 147 6.50 -16.47 11.73
C ASP A 147 6.66 -15.66 13.02
N LYS A 148 7.52 -16.12 13.94
CA LYS A 148 7.87 -15.40 15.18
C LYS A 148 8.77 -14.19 14.89
N THR A 149 8.19 -13.09 14.39
CA THR A 149 8.94 -11.93 13.89
C THR A 149 8.85 -10.67 14.76
N TYR A 150 8.25 -10.72 15.95
CA TYR A 150 8.04 -9.53 16.81
C TYR A 150 9.31 -8.67 16.99
N ARG A 151 10.41 -9.25 17.49
CA ARG A 151 11.70 -8.55 17.64
C ARG A 151 12.34 -8.13 16.31
N ALA A 152 12.04 -8.84 15.23
CA ALA A 152 12.54 -8.49 13.89
C ALA A 152 11.76 -7.32 13.29
N CYS A 153 10.49 -7.16 13.64
CA CYS A 153 9.66 -6.02 13.27
C CYS A 153 10.05 -4.77 14.07
N TYR A 154 10.31 -4.90 15.38
CA TYR A 154 10.88 -3.80 16.18
C TYR A 154 12.24 -3.32 15.64
N ARG A 155 13.16 -4.24 15.34
CA ARG A 155 14.43 -3.88 14.68
C ARG A 155 14.22 -3.24 13.31
N ALA A 156 13.15 -3.61 12.61
CA ALA A 156 12.84 -2.99 11.32
C ALA A 156 12.30 -1.58 11.45
N SER A 157 11.48 -1.28 12.47
CA SER A 157 11.05 0.10 12.74
C SER A 157 12.19 0.98 13.26
N SER A 158 13.18 0.42 13.97
CA SER A 158 14.32 1.19 14.50
C SER A 158 15.47 1.39 13.50
N GLU A 159 15.85 0.36 12.74
CA GLU A 159 17.08 0.37 11.91
C GLU A 159 16.84 0.07 10.42
N HIS A 160 15.69 -0.51 10.06
CA HIS A 160 15.41 -0.89 8.68
C HIS A 160 14.14 -0.22 8.17
N CYS A 161 13.29 -0.98 7.48
CA CYS A 161 12.00 -0.54 6.99
C CYS A 161 10.95 -1.61 7.32
N LEU A 162 9.91 -1.20 8.04
CA LEU A 162 8.67 -1.91 8.26
C LEU A 162 7.61 -1.32 7.33
N VAL A 163 6.84 -2.15 6.63
CA VAL A 163 5.71 -1.74 5.78
C VAL A 163 4.41 -2.35 6.28
N GLN A 164 3.36 -1.55 6.34
CA GLN A 164 2.03 -1.91 6.82
C GLN A 164 0.98 -1.50 5.80
N ASP A 165 -0.06 -2.30 5.67
CA ASP A 165 -1.22 -1.96 4.83
C ASP A 165 -2.30 -1.30 5.70
N ILE A 166 -2.50 0.02 5.50
CA ILE A 166 -3.50 0.82 6.20
C ILE A 166 -4.64 1.25 5.25
N SER A 167 -4.84 0.52 4.16
CA SER A 167 -5.88 0.82 3.16
C SER A 167 -7.32 0.58 3.66
N PHE A 168 -7.49 0.18 4.93
CA PHE A 168 -8.80 0.11 5.59
C PHE A 168 -9.29 1.46 6.10
N TYR A 169 -8.44 2.49 6.15
CA TYR A 169 -8.88 3.86 6.39
C TYR A 169 -9.79 4.31 5.24
N SER A 170 -10.92 4.92 5.58
CA SER A 170 -11.89 5.42 4.61
C SER A 170 -11.56 6.88 4.26
N CYS A 171 -11.58 7.22 2.97
CA CYS A 171 -11.35 8.59 2.51
C CYS A 171 -12.70 9.27 2.26
N VAL A 172 -12.90 10.45 2.83
CA VAL A 172 -14.06 11.32 2.56
C VAL A 172 -13.56 12.57 1.88
N GLN A 173 -14.07 12.82 0.68
CA GLN A 173 -13.84 14.05 -0.07
C GLN A 173 -14.95 15.05 0.22
N LEU A 174 -14.57 16.27 0.57
CA LEU A 174 -15.47 17.41 0.71
C LEU A 174 -15.05 18.49 -0.27
N GLU A 175 -16.01 19.02 -1.02
CA GLU A 175 -15.81 20.12 -1.96
C GLU A 175 -16.81 21.23 -1.66
N GLY A 176 -16.34 22.46 -1.45
CA GLY A 176 -17.21 23.58 -1.14
C GLY A 176 -16.44 24.88 -0.92
N SER A 177 -17.16 25.94 -0.54
CA SER A 177 -16.55 27.24 -0.19
C SER A 177 -15.69 27.13 1.07
N LEU A 178 -14.55 27.83 1.09
CA LEU A 178 -13.63 27.84 2.22
C LEU A 178 -14.32 28.30 3.52
N ASP A 179 -15.13 29.36 3.46
CA ASP A 179 -15.78 29.94 4.64
C ASP A 179 -16.83 29.01 5.25
N GLN A 180 -17.55 28.28 4.40
CA GLN A 180 -18.49 27.27 4.83
C GLN A 180 -17.78 26.09 5.50
N LEU A 181 -16.69 25.59 4.90
CA LEU A 181 -15.89 24.53 5.49
C LEU A 181 -15.30 24.97 6.84
N ARG A 182 -14.74 26.18 6.91
CA ARG A 182 -14.23 26.76 8.16
C ARG A 182 -15.30 26.83 9.25
N THR A 183 -16.49 27.34 8.93
CA THR A 183 -17.60 27.48 9.88
C THR A 183 -18.16 26.12 10.31
N GLY A 184 -18.27 25.15 9.38
CA GLY A 184 -18.72 23.80 9.68
C GLY A 184 -17.74 23.05 10.59
N PHE A 185 -16.44 23.06 10.27
CA PHE A 185 -15.43 22.43 11.11
C PHE A 185 -15.22 23.16 12.44
N GLY A 186 -15.43 24.48 12.51
CA GLY A 186 -15.41 25.22 13.77
C GLY A 186 -16.45 24.74 14.79
N ARG A 187 -17.56 24.12 14.34
CA ARG A 187 -18.53 23.45 15.23
C ARG A 187 -18.09 22.06 15.69
N LEU A 188 -17.23 21.39 14.92
CA LEU A 188 -16.78 20.03 15.16
C LEU A 188 -15.43 19.97 15.90
N THR A 189 -14.70 21.08 15.95
CA THR A 189 -13.33 21.15 16.50
C THR A 189 -13.14 22.39 17.34
N SER A 190 -12.40 22.29 18.43
CA SER A 190 -12.00 23.44 19.24
C SER A 190 -10.58 23.90 18.89
N PRO A 191 -10.26 25.20 19.10
CA PRO A 191 -8.89 25.71 18.97
C PRO A 191 -7.95 25.18 20.07
N GLU A 192 -8.48 24.68 21.18
CA GLU A 192 -7.69 24.12 22.29
C GLU A 192 -7.03 22.78 21.91
N CYS A 193 -7.64 22.01 21.01
CA CYS A 193 -7.07 20.76 20.50
C CYS A 193 -5.90 20.94 19.53
N GLY A 194 -5.53 22.20 19.22
CA GLY A 194 -4.43 22.56 18.33
C GLY A 194 -4.86 23.34 17.10
N LEU A 195 -4.05 23.26 16.04
CA LEU A 195 -4.31 24.00 14.80
C LEU A 195 -5.57 23.48 14.10
N GLY A 196 -6.48 24.41 13.80
CA GLY A 196 -7.70 24.12 13.05
C GLY A 196 -7.44 23.72 11.59
N ILE A 197 -8.46 23.16 10.95
CA ILE A 197 -8.37 22.64 9.58
C ILE A 197 -8.03 23.71 8.53
N ALA A 198 -8.47 24.94 8.79
CA ALA A 198 -8.27 26.11 7.92
C ALA A 198 -7.04 26.96 8.33
N ALA A 199 -6.11 26.40 9.10
CA ALA A 199 -4.87 27.11 9.42
C ALA A 199 -4.03 27.33 8.15
N LYS A 200 -3.38 28.50 8.05
CA LYS A 200 -2.55 28.89 6.89
C LYS A 200 -1.49 27.85 6.51
N THR A 201 -0.99 27.10 7.50
CA THR A 201 0.01 26.03 7.32
C THR A 201 -0.49 24.90 6.42
N TYR A 202 -1.79 24.57 6.48
CA TYR A 202 -2.41 23.47 5.74
C TYR A 202 -3.07 23.92 4.45
N MET A 203 -3.53 25.18 4.37
CA MET A 203 -4.23 25.70 3.19
C MET A 203 -3.41 25.62 1.89
N SER A 204 -2.08 25.67 1.99
CA SER A 204 -1.18 25.52 0.84
C SER A 204 -1.21 24.13 0.18
N GLY A 205 -1.76 23.11 0.85
CA GLY A 205 -1.74 21.72 0.39
C GLY A 205 -0.37 21.04 0.48
N ARG A 206 0.66 21.71 1.05
CA ARG A 206 2.01 21.15 1.19
C ARG A 206 2.16 20.21 2.38
N ARG A 207 1.23 20.24 3.35
CA ARG A 207 1.32 19.46 4.58
C ARG A 207 0.03 18.73 4.92
N GLU A 208 0.17 17.52 5.45
CA GLU A 208 -0.92 16.77 6.07
C GLU A 208 -1.17 17.34 7.49
N GLY A 209 -2.44 17.57 7.80
CA GLY A 209 -2.89 17.98 9.13
C GLY A 209 -3.51 16.81 9.89
N SER A 210 -3.53 16.91 11.22
CA SER A 210 -4.25 15.96 12.06
C SER A 210 -5.09 16.71 13.09
N ILE A 211 -6.37 16.38 13.18
CA ILE A 211 -7.33 17.05 14.08
C ILE A 211 -8.20 16.03 14.80
N GLN A 212 -8.66 16.38 16.00
CA GLN A 212 -9.67 15.59 16.71
C GLN A 212 -11.05 16.15 16.39
N LEU A 213 -11.97 15.28 15.97
CA LEU A 213 -13.35 15.67 15.68
C LEU A 213 -14.27 15.28 16.84
N PHE A 214 -15.19 16.16 17.18
CA PHE A 214 -16.23 15.98 18.18
C PHE A 214 -17.61 15.98 17.51
N ALA A 215 -18.64 15.59 18.26
CA ALA A 215 -20.01 15.82 17.83
C ALA A 215 -20.33 17.32 17.75
N ASP A 216 -21.29 17.68 16.90
CA ASP A 216 -21.72 19.05 16.61
C ASP A 216 -21.91 19.90 17.89
N SER A 217 -21.01 20.87 18.10
CA SER A 217 -20.98 21.82 19.22
C SER A 217 -20.97 21.17 20.62
N LYS A 218 -20.44 19.95 20.77
CA LYS A 218 -20.41 19.23 22.06
C LYS A 218 -19.05 19.18 22.76
N TYR A 219 -18.03 19.87 22.24
CA TYR A 219 -16.70 19.95 22.87
C TYR A 219 -16.81 20.46 24.32
N PRO A 220 -16.14 19.85 25.32
CA PRO A 220 -15.14 18.76 25.22
C PRO A 220 -15.70 17.33 25.24
N SER A 221 -17.02 17.15 25.36
CA SER A 221 -17.67 15.85 25.42
C SER A 221 -17.90 15.22 24.03
N CYS A 222 -18.08 13.89 23.98
CA CYS A 222 -18.40 13.15 22.75
C CYS A 222 -17.34 13.27 21.63
N ALA A 223 -16.09 12.91 21.93
CA ALA A 223 -15.04 12.79 20.93
C ALA A 223 -15.36 11.64 19.93
N LEU A 224 -15.28 11.92 18.63
CA LEU A 224 -15.58 10.94 17.59
C LEU A 224 -14.33 10.11 17.26
N GLN A 225 -13.32 10.78 16.71
CA GLN A 225 -12.03 10.19 16.33
C GLN A 225 -11.00 11.26 15.94
N ARG A 226 -9.73 10.87 15.92
CA ARG A 226 -8.66 11.63 15.27
C ARG A 226 -8.68 11.39 13.76
N VAL A 227 -8.64 12.47 13.00
CA VAL A 227 -8.70 12.48 11.53
C VAL A 227 -7.43 13.08 10.96
N LEU A 228 -6.90 12.45 9.90
CA LEU A 228 -5.83 13.03 9.09
C LEU A 228 -6.46 13.71 7.89
N PHE A 229 -6.03 14.91 7.54
CA PHE A 229 -6.60 15.65 6.44
C PHE A 229 -5.54 16.31 5.57
N MET A 230 -5.89 16.54 4.31
CA MET A 230 -5.06 17.30 3.38
C MET A 230 -5.93 18.07 2.38
N TRP A 231 -5.49 19.28 2.06
CA TRP A 231 -6.12 20.13 1.06
C TRP A 231 -5.56 19.84 -0.32
N ARG A 232 -6.44 19.87 -1.34
CA ARG A 232 -5.99 19.86 -2.73
C ARG A 232 -5.22 21.16 -3.01
N PRO A 233 -3.98 21.08 -3.51
CA PRO A 233 -3.21 22.26 -3.83
C PRO A 233 -3.77 22.96 -5.05
N GLU A 234 -3.70 24.29 -5.02
CA GLU A 234 -4.27 25.18 -6.03
C GLU A 234 -3.20 25.62 -7.03
N GLN A 235 -3.52 25.54 -8.32
CA GLN A 235 -2.60 25.97 -9.38
C GLN A 235 -2.81 27.44 -9.78
N GLN A 236 -4.00 28.00 -9.54
CA GLN A 236 -4.34 29.40 -9.80
C GLN A 236 -5.21 29.97 -8.66
N PRO A 237 -4.67 30.86 -7.80
CA PRO A 237 -5.38 31.39 -6.63
C PRO A 237 -6.54 32.33 -6.93
N GLU A 238 -6.64 32.83 -8.17
CA GLU A 238 -7.55 33.93 -8.51
C GLU A 238 -8.94 33.46 -8.99
N ASN A 239 -9.10 32.18 -9.38
CA ASN A 239 -10.27 31.74 -10.16
C ASN A 239 -11.21 30.73 -9.49
N GLN A 240 -10.92 30.22 -8.29
CA GLN A 240 -11.77 29.18 -7.67
C GLN A 240 -12.22 29.49 -6.25
N THR A 241 -13.53 29.71 -6.11
CA THR A 241 -14.24 29.82 -4.83
C THR A 241 -14.40 28.47 -4.12
N ARG A 242 -14.10 27.34 -4.79
CA ARG A 242 -14.31 25.99 -4.28
C ARG A 242 -12.99 25.30 -3.95
N ARG A 243 -12.92 24.70 -2.76
CA ARG A 243 -11.77 23.94 -2.26
C ARG A 243 -12.16 22.49 -2.06
N THR A 244 -11.24 21.60 -2.41
CA THR A 244 -11.37 20.16 -2.17
C THR A 244 -10.50 19.74 -0.97
N LEU A 245 -11.09 18.97 -0.07
CA LEU A 245 -10.49 18.48 1.16
C LEU A 245 -10.65 16.96 1.22
N TRP A 246 -9.58 16.24 1.54
CA TRP A 246 -9.64 14.81 1.87
C TRP A 246 -9.49 14.58 3.36
N LEU A 247 -10.38 13.77 3.93
CA LEU A 247 -10.35 13.31 5.31
C LEU A 247 -10.14 11.80 5.35
N TRP A 248 -9.12 11.34 6.08
CA TRP A 248 -8.87 9.93 6.36
C TRP A 248 -9.45 9.55 7.71
N LEU A 249 -10.50 8.74 7.67
CA LEU A 249 -11.26 8.29 8.82
C LEU A 249 -10.91 6.83 9.14
N HIS A 250 -10.78 6.51 10.42
CA HIS A 250 -10.66 5.13 10.85
C HIS A 250 -12.04 4.44 10.74
N PRO A 251 -12.15 3.20 10.22
CA PRO A 251 -13.43 2.56 9.94
C PRO A 251 -14.33 2.41 11.18
N ALA A 252 -13.76 2.24 12.37
CA ALA A 252 -14.54 2.14 13.62
C ALA A 252 -15.35 3.42 13.94
N GLY A 253 -14.83 4.60 13.60
CA GLY A 253 -15.52 5.88 13.83
C GLY A 253 -16.08 6.52 12.55
N ALA A 254 -15.80 5.95 11.37
CA ALA A 254 -16.09 6.56 10.08
C ALA A 254 -17.58 6.85 9.88
N GLU A 255 -18.46 5.89 10.22
CA GLU A 255 -19.91 6.06 10.03
C GLU A 255 -20.49 7.14 10.95
N ALA A 256 -20.07 7.17 12.22
CA ALA A 256 -20.47 8.20 13.18
C ALA A 256 -20.00 9.60 12.74
N THR A 257 -18.76 9.73 12.27
CA THR A 257 -18.24 11.01 11.75
C THR A 257 -18.97 11.46 10.50
N ILE A 258 -19.25 10.55 9.55
CA ILE A 258 -20.01 10.89 8.33
C ILE A 258 -21.42 11.36 8.69
N ALA A 259 -22.09 10.74 9.65
CA ALA A 259 -23.40 11.19 10.12
C ALA A 259 -23.38 12.61 10.70
N GLN A 260 -22.34 12.94 11.48
CA GLN A 260 -22.16 14.31 12.00
C GLN A 260 -21.85 15.32 10.89
N LEU A 261 -21.02 14.95 9.91
CA LEU A 261 -20.76 15.81 8.74
C LEU A 261 -22.05 16.08 7.95
N ILE A 262 -22.88 15.06 7.74
CA ILE A 262 -24.18 15.19 7.08
C ILE A 262 -25.08 16.18 7.85
N LYS A 263 -25.12 16.08 9.18
CA LYS A 263 -25.91 16.99 10.02
C LYS A 263 -25.40 18.42 9.97
N VAL A 264 -24.09 18.63 10.14
CA VAL A 264 -23.46 19.95 10.21
C VAL A 264 -23.59 20.70 8.88
N PHE A 265 -23.33 20.01 7.76
CA PHE A 265 -23.38 20.61 6.42
C PHE A 265 -24.75 20.47 5.74
N GLN A 266 -25.75 19.92 6.44
CA GLN A 266 -27.13 19.71 5.95
C GLN A 266 -27.15 18.99 4.59
N LEU A 267 -26.33 17.95 4.46
CA LEU A 267 -26.15 17.24 3.20
C LEU A 267 -27.30 16.26 2.96
N LYS A 268 -27.85 16.24 1.74
CA LYS A 268 -28.84 15.23 1.33
C LYS A 268 -28.12 14.16 0.51
N SER A 269 -28.52 12.90 0.67
CA SER A 269 -27.97 11.83 -0.16
C SER A 269 -28.45 12.01 -1.59
N THR A 270 -27.53 11.91 -2.54
CA THR A 270 -27.84 12.05 -3.96
C THR A 270 -28.44 10.75 -4.55
N LYS A 271 -28.69 9.69 -3.76
CA LYS A 271 -29.00 8.34 -4.29
C LYS A 271 -30.49 7.98 -4.47
N GLN A 272 -30.73 7.39 -5.67
CA GLN A 272 -31.81 6.52 -6.16
C GLN A 272 -33.13 7.15 -6.64
N GLU A 273 -33.17 7.59 -7.90
CA GLU A 273 -34.41 7.52 -8.69
C GLU A 273 -34.60 6.09 -9.25
N ARG A 274 -35.71 5.43 -8.91
CA ARG A 274 -36.23 4.31 -9.69
C ARG A 274 -36.95 4.91 -10.89
N LEU A 275 -36.30 4.96 -12.04
CA LEU A 275 -36.97 5.42 -13.26
C LEU A 275 -37.96 4.34 -13.72
N PRO A 276 -39.25 4.65 -13.91
CA PRO A 276 -40.16 3.82 -14.69
C PRO A 276 -39.64 3.73 -16.13
N LEU A 277 -39.82 2.58 -16.78
CA LEU A 277 -39.48 2.45 -18.21
C LEU A 277 -40.31 3.47 -19.03
N PRO A 278 -39.72 4.16 -20.01
CA PRO A 278 -40.50 4.81 -21.04
C PRO A 278 -41.33 3.73 -21.73
N TYR A 279 -42.66 3.87 -21.69
CA TYR A 279 -43.53 3.09 -22.56
C TYR A 279 -43.32 3.67 -23.95
N ASP A 280 -42.79 2.86 -24.88
CA ASP A 280 -42.84 3.20 -26.30
C ASP A 280 -44.31 3.17 -26.73
N THR A 281 -44.99 4.30 -26.61
CA THR A 281 -46.16 4.60 -27.43
C THR A 281 -45.63 4.90 -28.83
N ASP A 282 -45.46 3.87 -29.65
CA ASP A 282 -45.52 3.95 -31.12
C ASP A 282 -45.18 2.59 -31.74
N ALA A 283 -46.19 1.72 -31.82
CA ALA A 283 -46.24 0.62 -32.80
C ALA A 283 -47.67 0.08 -32.90
N LEU A 284 -48.60 0.92 -33.35
CA LEU A 284 -49.84 0.46 -33.98
C LEU A 284 -49.72 0.74 -35.47
N VAL A 285 -49.16 -0.21 -36.21
CA VAL A 285 -49.41 -0.36 -37.64
C VAL A 285 -49.90 -1.79 -37.87
N PRO A 286 -51.10 -2.00 -38.45
CA PRO A 286 -51.65 -3.32 -38.68
C PRO A 286 -50.91 -4.02 -39.83
N SER A 287 -50.57 -5.29 -39.62
CA SER A 287 -50.03 -6.18 -40.65
C SER A 287 -51.18 -6.83 -41.44
N ASP A 288 -51.45 -6.33 -42.64
CA ASP A 288 -52.21 -7.06 -43.66
C ASP A 288 -51.45 -6.99 -44.99
N ALA A 289 -50.85 -8.10 -45.39
CA ALA A 289 -50.70 -8.57 -46.77
C ALA A 289 -49.71 -9.75 -46.82
N LEU A 290 -50.26 -10.96 -46.83
CA LEU A 290 -49.60 -12.16 -47.34
C LEU A 290 -49.37 -12.03 -48.86
N SER A 291 -48.18 -12.33 -49.36
CA SER A 291 -48.05 -13.14 -50.60
C SER A 291 -46.60 -13.59 -50.93
N LYS A 292 -46.48 -14.93 -51.08
CA LYS A 292 -45.77 -15.69 -52.14
C LYS A 292 -44.21 -15.69 -52.23
N VAL A 293 -43.61 -16.74 -51.62
CA VAL A 293 -42.68 -17.81 -52.14
C VAL A 293 -42.16 -17.67 -53.61
N PRO A 294 -40.97 -18.19 -54.07
CA PRO A 294 -39.96 -19.14 -53.48
C PRO A 294 -38.47 -18.66 -53.50
N LEU A 295 -37.60 -19.13 -52.59
CA LEU A 295 -36.66 -20.27 -52.73
C LEU A 295 -35.75 -20.27 -53.98
N SER A 296 -34.48 -19.89 -53.80
CA SER A 296 -33.34 -20.44 -54.53
C SER A 296 -32.17 -20.67 -53.57
N VAL A 297 -31.48 -21.77 -53.83
CA VAL A 297 -30.41 -22.40 -53.05
C VAL A 297 -29.08 -21.78 -53.49
N GLU A 298 -28.20 -21.45 -52.54
CA GLU A 298 -26.76 -21.75 -52.64
C GLU A 298 -26.03 -21.52 -51.30
N SER A 299 -25.13 -22.45 -51.04
CA SER A 299 -24.37 -22.79 -49.83
C SER A 299 -23.27 -21.80 -49.45
N VAL A 300 -23.00 -21.62 -48.14
CA VAL A 300 -21.68 -21.85 -47.49
C VAL A 300 -21.89 -22.00 -45.96
N GLU A 301 -21.27 -23.04 -45.40
CA GLU A 301 -21.22 -23.43 -44.00
C GLU A 301 -20.51 -22.40 -43.10
N GLN A 302 -21.00 -22.19 -41.86
CA GLN A 302 -20.15 -22.12 -40.65
C GLN A 302 -20.98 -22.04 -39.34
N GLN A 303 -20.91 -23.14 -38.59
CA GLN A 303 -20.84 -23.25 -37.13
C GLN A 303 -21.90 -22.53 -36.27
N ALA A 304 -22.94 -23.30 -35.93
CA ALA A 304 -23.73 -23.10 -34.74
C ALA A 304 -23.04 -23.73 -33.52
N GLU A 305 -22.80 -22.94 -32.47
CA GLU A 305 -22.91 -23.41 -31.08
C GLU A 305 -23.54 -22.30 -30.23
N GLY A 306 -24.80 -22.54 -29.86
CA GLY A 306 -25.58 -21.65 -29.03
C GLY A 306 -25.31 -21.82 -27.53
N SER A 307 -25.58 -20.77 -26.77
CA SER A 307 -26.73 -20.84 -25.86
C SER A 307 -27.20 -19.44 -25.52
N ASN A 308 -28.33 -19.08 -26.12
CA ASN A 308 -29.24 -18.06 -25.62
C ASN A 308 -29.63 -18.43 -24.19
N LYS A 309 -29.16 -17.65 -23.22
CA LYS A 309 -29.79 -17.57 -21.90
C LYS A 309 -30.32 -16.16 -21.76
N GLN A 310 -31.54 -15.93 -22.23
CA GLN A 310 -32.32 -14.79 -21.79
C GLN A 310 -32.56 -14.96 -20.27
N PRO A 311 -32.08 -14.04 -19.40
CA PRO A 311 -32.50 -14.08 -18.01
C PRO A 311 -33.96 -13.64 -17.90
N LEU A 312 -34.71 -14.35 -17.05
CA LEU A 312 -36.10 -14.09 -16.75
C LEU A 312 -36.30 -12.65 -16.23
N ARG A 313 -37.32 -12.03 -16.82
CA ARG A 313 -37.78 -10.65 -16.72
C ARG A 313 -38.37 -10.34 -15.33
N PHE A 314 -37.65 -9.59 -14.48
CA PHE A 314 -38.22 -8.74 -13.42
C PHE A 314 -37.79 -7.29 -13.75
N TRP A 315 -38.67 -6.52 -14.41
CA TRP A 315 -38.29 -5.26 -15.06
C TRP A 315 -38.36 -4.06 -14.13
N THR A 316 -37.33 -3.92 -13.31
CA THR A 316 -36.81 -2.62 -12.90
C THR A 316 -35.31 -2.64 -13.17
N TYR A 317 -34.81 -1.84 -14.11
CA TYR A 317 -33.35 -1.68 -14.24
C TYR A 317 -32.88 -0.86 -13.04
N THR A 318 -32.30 -1.51 -12.04
CA THR A 318 -31.61 -0.79 -10.97
C THR A 318 -30.37 -0.17 -11.61
N LYS A 319 -30.42 1.13 -11.94
CA LYS A 319 -29.24 1.88 -12.38
C LYS A 319 -28.12 1.60 -11.38
N ALA A 320 -26.95 1.22 -11.91
CA ALA A 320 -25.85 0.58 -11.22
C ALA A 320 -25.65 1.08 -9.78
N PHE A 321 -25.41 0.15 -8.84
CA PHE A 321 -24.99 0.50 -7.49
C PHE A 321 -23.74 1.40 -7.59
N GLU A 322 -23.92 2.71 -7.47
CA GLU A 322 -22.80 3.65 -7.50
C GLU A 322 -21.82 3.24 -6.41
N ARG A 323 -20.55 3.03 -6.82
CA ARG A 323 -19.50 2.47 -5.98
C ARG A 323 -19.26 3.31 -4.72
N ASN A 324 -19.37 4.63 -4.83
CA ASN A 324 -19.18 5.59 -3.74
C ASN A 324 -20.53 6.18 -3.29
N ARG A 325 -20.64 6.61 -2.04
CA ARG A 325 -21.82 7.34 -1.53
C ARG A 325 -21.59 8.83 -1.71
N SER A 326 -22.40 9.48 -2.54
CA SER A 326 -22.39 10.93 -2.76
C SER A 326 -23.51 11.60 -1.98
N TYR A 327 -23.20 12.78 -1.44
CA TYR A 327 -24.12 13.65 -0.75
C TYR A 327 -23.88 15.07 -1.22
N ALA A 328 -24.95 15.84 -1.41
CA ALA A 328 -24.86 17.22 -1.86
C ALA A 328 -25.84 18.08 -1.08
N ASN A 329 -25.46 19.33 -0.88
CA ASN A 329 -26.35 20.37 -0.40
C ASN A 329 -26.57 21.36 -1.55
N ALA A 330 -27.82 21.49 -2.00
CA ALA A 330 -28.20 22.35 -3.12
C ALA A 330 -28.02 23.84 -2.79
N ASP A 331 -28.28 24.23 -1.53
CA ASP A 331 -28.31 25.63 -1.10
C ASP A 331 -26.90 26.21 -0.97
N THR A 332 -25.96 25.40 -0.49
CA THR A 332 -24.57 25.80 -0.27
C THR A 332 -23.62 25.39 -1.41
N GLY A 333 -24.06 24.49 -2.29
CA GLY A 333 -23.24 23.89 -3.33
C GLY A 333 -22.16 22.94 -2.81
N LEU A 334 -22.23 22.53 -1.54
CA LEU A 334 -21.25 21.63 -0.91
C LEU A 334 -21.50 20.18 -1.33
N GLN A 335 -20.46 19.50 -1.76
CA GLN A 335 -20.49 18.10 -2.15
C GLN A 335 -19.59 17.27 -1.25
N MET A 336 -20.09 16.10 -0.84
CA MET A 336 -19.36 15.11 -0.07
C MET A 336 -19.39 13.77 -0.80
N VAL A 337 -18.22 13.19 -1.04
CA VAL A 337 -18.08 11.87 -1.65
C VAL A 337 -17.32 10.95 -0.71
N HIS A 338 -17.94 9.84 -0.35
CA HIS A 338 -17.29 8.78 0.41
C HIS A 338 -16.56 7.83 -0.52
N ILE A 339 -15.24 7.98 -0.60
CA ILE A 339 -14.34 7.22 -1.49
C ILE A 339 -13.93 5.92 -0.78
N LYS A 340 -14.54 4.81 -1.18
CA LYS A 340 -14.22 3.48 -0.66
C LYS A 340 -13.54 2.60 -1.71
N HIS A 341 -12.40 2.01 -1.35
CA HIS A 341 -11.65 1.04 -2.16
C HIS A 341 -11.09 1.57 -3.49
N GLU A 342 -10.87 2.89 -3.61
CA GLU A 342 -10.23 3.49 -4.80
C GLU A 342 -8.78 3.90 -4.58
N LEU A 343 -8.41 4.11 -3.32
CA LEU A 343 -7.06 4.47 -2.91
C LEU A 343 -6.57 3.44 -1.90
N ASN A 344 -5.30 3.06 -2.04
CA ASN A 344 -4.57 2.26 -1.07
C ASN A 344 -3.56 3.17 -0.37
N ARG A 345 -3.39 3.00 0.94
CA ARG A 345 -2.42 3.75 1.74
C ARG A 345 -1.49 2.75 2.41
N PHE A 346 -0.21 2.80 2.06
CA PHE A 346 0.82 1.96 2.66
C PHE A 346 1.69 2.78 3.59
N ARG A 347 1.89 2.25 4.80
CA ARG A 347 2.64 2.90 5.85
C ARG A 347 4.02 2.28 5.97
N LEU A 348 5.05 3.01 5.59
CA LEU A 348 6.45 2.65 5.78
C LEU A 348 6.97 3.35 7.03
N THR A 349 7.69 2.60 7.86
CA THR A 349 8.24 3.06 9.13
C THR A 349 9.68 2.60 9.27
N GLY A 350 10.56 3.50 9.72
CA GLY A 350 11.98 3.25 9.97
C GLY A 350 12.91 4.04 9.06
N PRO A 351 14.18 4.19 9.44
CA PRO A 351 15.12 5.08 8.76
C PRO A 351 15.42 4.66 7.33
N ARG A 352 15.43 3.35 7.02
CA ARG A 352 15.68 2.86 5.64
C ARG A 352 14.43 2.90 4.76
N ALA A 353 13.32 3.48 5.23
CA ALA A 353 12.14 3.66 4.40
C ALA A 353 12.43 4.53 3.16
N GLN A 354 13.23 5.60 3.31
CA GLN A 354 13.68 6.42 2.19
C GLN A 354 14.46 5.62 1.16
N CYS A 355 15.48 4.86 1.58
CA CYS A 355 16.27 4.03 0.67
C CYS A 355 15.42 2.99 -0.08
N VAL A 356 14.42 2.41 0.61
CA VAL A 356 13.49 1.47 -0.02
C VAL A 356 12.63 2.19 -1.06
N LEU A 357 12.13 3.39 -0.76
CA LEU A 357 11.33 4.18 -1.71
C LEU A 357 12.17 4.67 -2.89
N ALA A 358 13.37 5.20 -2.66
CA ALA A 358 14.31 5.59 -3.71
C ALA A 358 14.63 4.44 -4.68
N ALA A 359 14.81 3.22 -4.15
CA ALA A 359 15.07 2.05 -4.99
C ALA A 359 13.80 1.50 -5.68
N SER A 360 12.62 1.78 -5.14
CA SER A 360 11.34 1.25 -5.65
C SER A 360 10.66 2.18 -6.65
N LEU A 361 10.88 3.48 -6.53
CA LEU A 361 10.21 4.54 -7.28
C LEU A 361 11.24 5.28 -8.12
N ARG A 362 10.97 5.44 -9.42
CA ARG A 362 11.74 6.30 -10.32
C ARG A 362 10.79 7.31 -10.94
N ALA A 363 11.11 8.60 -10.88
CA ALA A 363 10.24 9.61 -11.47
C ALA A 363 10.12 9.39 -12.99
N TYR A 364 8.93 9.60 -13.51
CA TYR A 364 8.65 9.59 -14.94
C TYR A 364 9.00 10.96 -15.51
N ARG A 365 9.93 11.01 -16.47
CA ARG A 365 10.33 12.21 -17.20
C ARG A 365 9.90 12.04 -18.66
N LYS A 366 9.10 12.97 -19.18
CA LYS A 366 8.47 12.84 -20.52
C LYS A 366 9.47 13.04 -21.67
N ASP A 367 10.61 13.70 -21.39
CA ASP A 367 11.52 14.25 -22.42
C ASP A 367 12.98 13.76 -22.30
N ARG A 368 13.27 12.59 -21.69
CA ARG A 368 14.65 12.07 -21.63
C ARG A 368 14.85 10.88 -22.55
N GLU A 369 15.78 11.02 -23.49
CA GLU A 369 16.38 9.91 -24.23
C GLU A 369 17.09 8.94 -23.26
N ASP A 370 16.84 7.65 -23.42
CA ASP A 370 17.38 6.57 -22.60
C ASP A 370 18.91 6.49 -22.75
N GLY A 371 19.67 7.01 -21.78
CA GLY A 371 21.14 6.81 -21.75
C GLY A 371 21.98 7.81 -20.97
N ALA A 372 21.45 8.99 -20.63
CA ALA A 372 22.21 9.95 -19.81
C ALA A 372 22.36 9.44 -18.36
N PRO A 373 23.54 9.57 -17.72
CA PRO A 373 23.70 9.29 -16.30
C PRO A 373 22.67 10.11 -15.51
N ASP A 374 22.11 9.50 -14.46
CA ASP A 374 21.15 10.11 -13.55
C ASP A 374 21.89 11.09 -12.60
N ASP A 375 22.70 11.99 -13.19
CA ASP A 375 23.28 13.10 -12.47
C ASP A 375 22.11 13.99 -12.08
N LEU A 376 21.78 13.95 -10.79
CA LEU A 376 20.91 14.93 -10.17
C LEU A 376 21.53 16.28 -10.51
N ARG A 377 20.88 17.02 -11.40
CA ARG A 377 21.17 18.44 -11.60
C ARG A 377 20.64 19.19 -10.37
N LEU A 378 21.27 18.96 -9.22
CA LEU A 378 21.18 19.89 -8.12
C LEU A 378 21.80 21.17 -8.68
N GLY A 379 21.00 22.21 -8.88
CA GLY A 379 21.56 23.49 -9.30
C GLY A 379 22.71 23.85 -8.37
N ASP A 380 23.89 24.12 -8.92
CA ASP A 380 25.09 24.46 -8.15
C ASP A 380 24.89 25.72 -7.29
N THR A 381 23.78 26.45 -7.49
CA THR A 381 23.38 27.62 -6.71
C THR A 381 22.40 27.27 -5.57
N PRO A 382 22.74 27.55 -4.30
CA PRO A 382 21.81 27.42 -3.20
C PRO A 382 20.66 28.42 -3.36
N GLY A 383 19.41 27.93 -3.45
CA GLY A 383 18.19 28.77 -3.47
C GLY A 383 17.38 28.73 -4.76
N GLN A 384 17.82 28.02 -5.81
CA GLN A 384 16.96 27.75 -6.96
C GLN A 384 15.89 26.71 -6.61
N ALA A 385 14.62 27.02 -6.91
CA ALA A 385 13.52 26.09 -6.70
C ALA A 385 13.67 24.88 -7.64
N LEU A 386 13.67 23.68 -7.08
CA LEU A 386 13.77 22.44 -7.86
C LEU A 386 12.42 22.08 -8.47
N GLU A 387 12.45 21.37 -9.60
CA GLU A 387 11.26 20.71 -10.14
C GLU A 387 10.73 19.68 -9.13
N PRO A 388 9.40 19.46 -9.03
CA PRO A 388 8.82 18.56 -8.03
C PRO A 388 9.37 17.14 -8.07
N ALA A 389 9.68 16.64 -9.27
CA ALA A 389 10.28 15.31 -9.46
C ALA A 389 11.70 15.22 -8.89
N ASP A 390 12.54 16.21 -9.19
CA ASP A 390 13.93 16.25 -8.73
C ASP A 390 14.00 16.51 -7.21
N TYR A 391 13.10 17.35 -6.70
CA TYR A 391 12.92 17.55 -5.26
C TYR A 391 12.55 16.24 -4.55
N CYS A 392 11.64 15.45 -5.14
CA CYS A 392 11.24 14.17 -4.57
C CYS A 392 12.40 13.17 -4.57
N GLU A 393 13.17 13.07 -5.66
CA GLU A 393 14.32 12.19 -5.74
C GLU A 393 15.40 12.59 -4.71
N ALA A 394 15.70 13.88 -4.61
CA ALA A 394 16.61 14.42 -3.59
C ALA A 394 16.12 14.13 -2.16
N ALA A 395 14.82 14.30 -1.87
CA ALA A 395 14.23 14.01 -0.57
C ALA A 395 14.32 12.52 -0.17
N LEU A 396 14.28 11.62 -1.15
CA LEU A 396 14.40 10.17 -0.93
C LEU A 396 15.86 9.69 -0.78
N GLN A 397 16.85 10.52 -1.14
CA GLN A 397 18.28 10.23 -0.99
C GLN A 397 18.88 10.70 0.34
N LEU A 398 18.10 11.38 1.16
CA LEU A 398 18.48 11.71 2.54
C LEU A 398 18.69 10.46 3.39
N SER A 399 19.36 10.64 4.53
CA SER A 399 19.78 9.51 5.38
C SER A 399 18.62 8.97 6.24
N SER A 400 17.73 9.86 6.67
CA SER A 400 16.58 9.57 7.52
C SER A 400 15.36 10.42 7.15
N PRO A 401 14.14 9.85 7.19
CA PRO A 401 12.90 10.60 6.95
C PRO A 401 12.64 11.71 7.98
N SER A 402 13.30 11.66 9.15
CA SER A 402 13.19 12.69 10.19
C SER A 402 13.91 13.99 9.84
N GLU A 403 14.81 13.99 8.86
CA GLU A 403 15.53 15.19 8.42
C GLU A 403 14.63 16.14 7.63
N LEU A 404 13.55 15.62 7.05
CA LEU A 404 12.57 16.39 6.31
C LEU A 404 11.58 17.11 7.22
N LEU A 405 10.95 18.15 6.67
CA LEU A 405 9.85 18.86 7.31
C LEU A 405 8.69 17.93 7.66
N SER A 406 8.10 18.17 8.82
CA SER A 406 6.99 17.37 9.34
C SER A 406 5.76 17.42 8.44
N ASN A 407 5.19 16.24 8.19
CA ASN A 407 3.96 16.03 7.44
C ASN A 407 4.01 16.54 5.99
N LEU A 408 5.19 16.64 5.38
CA LEU A 408 5.37 17.12 4.01
C LEU A 408 4.67 16.17 3.01
N ILE A 409 3.90 16.75 2.10
CA ILE A 409 3.24 16.04 0.99
C ILE A 409 4.05 16.28 -0.28
N LEU A 410 4.44 15.20 -0.95
CA LEU A 410 5.09 15.21 -2.25
C LEU A 410 4.20 14.47 -3.25
N SER A 411 4.03 15.05 -4.43
CA SER A 411 3.40 14.39 -5.57
C SER A 411 4.46 14.06 -6.61
N VAL A 412 4.43 12.83 -7.12
CA VAL A 412 5.36 12.39 -8.16
C VAL A 412 4.67 11.42 -9.10
N ASN A 413 4.87 11.62 -10.40
CA ASN A 413 4.51 10.65 -11.41
C ASN A 413 5.68 9.67 -11.53
N VAL A 414 5.42 8.38 -11.28
CA VAL A 414 6.43 7.33 -11.23
C VAL A 414 6.25 6.39 -12.40
N VAL A 415 7.37 5.89 -12.94
CA VAL A 415 7.35 4.74 -13.83
C VAL A 415 6.76 3.52 -13.09
N ASP A 416 6.12 2.58 -13.80
CA ASP A 416 5.54 1.40 -13.18
C ASP A 416 6.50 0.68 -12.20
N PRO A 417 6.14 0.50 -10.91
CA PRO A 417 7.02 -0.08 -9.88
C PRO A 417 7.53 -1.50 -10.18
N ARG A 418 6.99 -2.17 -11.20
CA ARG A 418 7.41 -3.51 -11.61
C ARG A 418 8.80 -3.52 -12.22
N LEU A 419 9.21 -2.43 -12.84
CA LEU A 419 10.47 -2.32 -13.58
C LEU A 419 11.67 -2.23 -12.64
N GLN A 420 11.49 -1.64 -11.46
CA GLN A 420 12.53 -1.44 -10.45
C GLN A 420 12.68 -2.66 -9.52
N ARG A 421 12.03 -3.80 -9.82
CA ARG A 421 12.11 -4.98 -8.96
C ARG A 421 13.46 -5.68 -9.10
N PRO A 422 14.20 -5.93 -8.01
CA PRO A 422 15.45 -6.66 -8.08
C PRO A 422 15.17 -8.15 -8.37
N SER A 423 16.10 -8.81 -9.05
CA SER A 423 15.98 -10.24 -9.38
C SER A 423 15.93 -11.15 -8.14
N LYS A 424 16.59 -10.73 -7.07
CA LYS A 424 16.60 -11.38 -5.76
C LYS A 424 16.18 -10.37 -4.71
N ARG A 425 15.49 -10.87 -3.67
CA ARG A 425 15.16 -10.04 -2.52
C ARG A 425 16.45 -9.56 -1.85
N SER A 426 16.68 -8.26 -1.87
CA SER A 426 17.82 -7.58 -1.26
C SER A 426 17.31 -6.59 -0.20
N LYS A 427 18.20 -6.07 0.64
CA LYS A 427 17.87 -4.88 1.46
C LYS A 427 18.38 -3.68 0.69
N ALA A 428 17.57 -2.64 0.51
CA ALA A 428 18.00 -1.40 -0.11
C ALA A 428 19.25 -0.83 0.59
N ALA A 429 20.30 -0.57 -0.18
CA ALA A 429 21.54 0.02 0.32
C ALA A 429 21.32 1.48 0.75
N LYS A 430 22.16 2.00 1.64
CA LYS A 430 22.22 3.44 1.86
C LYS A 430 22.90 4.07 0.63
N PRO A 431 22.46 5.24 0.16
CA PRO A 431 23.20 5.96 -0.88
C PRO A 431 24.63 6.25 -0.37
N ALA A 432 25.63 6.01 -1.23
CA ALA A 432 27.02 6.28 -0.93
C ALA A 432 27.24 7.80 -1.01
N ALA A 433 27.37 8.45 0.16
CA ALA A 433 27.38 9.91 0.35
C ALA A 433 26.14 10.63 -0.23
N SER A 434 25.27 11.14 0.64
CA SER A 434 24.18 12.01 0.16
C SER A 434 24.82 13.30 -0.37
N LEU A 435 24.77 13.52 -1.68
CA LEU A 435 25.21 14.77 -2.32
C LEU A 435 24.37 15.96 -1.86
N VAL A 436 23.20 15.70 -1.26
CA VAL A 436 22.20 16.71 -0.89
C VAL A 436 22.19 16.92 0.61
N ASN A 437 22.43 18.16 1.04
CA ASN A 437 22.25 18.55 2.43
C ASN A 437 20.77 18.84 2.71
N ALA A 438 20.22 18.30 3.81
CA ALA A 438 18.84 18.54 4.23
C ALA A 438 18.53 20.04 4.38
N ALA A 439 19.49 20.84 4.85
CA ALA A 439 19.32 22.30 4.96
C ALA A 439 19.10 22.97 3.60
N GLN A 440 19.83 22.54 2.56
CA GLN A 440 19.68 23.06 1.21
C GLN A 440 18.31 22.69 0.63
N LEU A 441 17.85 21.44 0.87
CA LEU A 441 16.53 20.97 0.42
C LEU A 441 15.38 21.74 1.10
N HIS A 442 15.54 22.18 2.34
CA HIS A 442 14.54 23.01 3.01
C HIS A 442 14.42 24.40 2.39
N LEU A 443 15.51 24.93 1.85
CA LEU A 443 15.56 26.23 1.19
C LEU A 443 15.10 26.14 -0.28
N SER A 444 15.34 25.03 -0.97
CA SER A 444 15.03 24.83 -2.39
C SER A 444 13.63 24.26 -2.67
N GLN A 445 12.65 24.51 -1.79
CA GLN A 445 11.29 24.01 -2.00
C GLN A 445 10.72 24.43 -3.36
N PRO A 446 9.98 23.54 -4.05
CA PRO A 446 9.35 23.88 -5.32
C PRO A 446 8.39 25.04 -5.12
N LYS A 447 8.35 25.99 -6.06
CA LYS A 447 7.40 27.11 -6.01
C LYS A 447 5.97 26.63 -6.27
N GLN A 448 5.82 25.69 -7.18
CA GLN A 448 4.54 25.05 -7.47
C GLN A 448 4.15 24.10 -6.33
N PRO A 449 2.87 24.06 -5.91
CA PRO A 449 2.41 23.13 -4.90
C PRO A 449 2.26 21.72 -5.49
N PRO A 450 2.27 20.67 -4.63
CA PRO A 450 2.34 19.27 -5.08
C PRO A 450 1.02 18.77 -5.70
N HIS A 451 0.77 19.12 -6.96
CA HIS A 451 -0.41 18.69 -7.70
C HIS A 451 -0.32 17.21 -8.11
N SER A 452 -1.44 16.50 -8.04
CA SER A 452 -1.55 15.09 -8.42
C SER A 452 -2.84 14.85 -9.21
N ASP A 453 -2.80 13.95 -10.17
CA ASP A 453 -3.99 13.57 -10.94
C ASP A 453 -4.92 12.63 -10.15
N LEU A 454 -4.49 12.16 -8.97
CA LEU A 454 -5.28 11.25 -8.11
C LEU A 454 -6.55 11.90 -7.54
N TRP A 455 -6.65 13.22 -7.56
CA TRP A 455 -7.84 13.94 -7.08
C TRP A 455 -9.03 13.77 -8.03
N ASP A 456 -8.78 13.49 -9.32
CA ASP A 456 -9.83 13.30 -10.32
C ASP A 456 -10.38 11.85 -10.29
N PRO A 457 -11.70 11.64 -10.12
CA PRO A 457 -12.31 10.31 -10.24
C PRO A 457 -12.18 9.68 -11.63
N GLU A 458 -12.32 10.44 -12.71
CA GLU A 458 -12.30 9.90 -14.08
C GLU A 458 -10.91 9.36 -14.43
N PHE A 459 -9.89 10.12 -14.05
CA PHE A 459 -8.50 9.71 -14.18
C PHE A 459 -8.21 8.39 -13.44
N ARG A 460 -8.71 8.23 -12.21
CA ARG A 460 -8.52 6.99 -11.42
C ARG A 460 -9.19 5.78 -12.08
N GLU A 461 -10.37 5.96 -12.68
CA GLU A 461 -11.02 4.90 -13.44
C GLU A 461 -10.24 4.52 -14.69
N ARG A 462 -9.76 5.53 -15.44
CA ARG A 462 -8.95 5.33 -16.64
C ARG A 462 -7.69 4.52 -16.34
N LEU A 463 -6.94 4.90 -15.30
CA LEU A 463 -5.76 4.17 -14.86
C LEU A 463 -6.06 2.70 -14.54
N SER A 464 -7.15 2.45 -13.82
CA SER A 464 -7.59 1.10 -13.45
C SER A 464 -7.95 0.25 -14.67
N LYS A 465 -8.59 0.83 -15.68
CA LYS A 465 -8.98 0.15 -16.92
C LYS A 465 -7.76 -0.15 -17.83
N GLN A 466 -6.82 0.78 -17.91
CA GLN A 466 -5.62 0.66 -18.75
C GLN A 466 -4.52 -0.25 -18.15
N MET A 467 -4.59 -0.57 -16.86
CA MET A 467 -3.57 -1.39 -16.19
C MET A 467 -3.42 -2.79 -16.80
N MET A 468 -2.20 -3.12 -17.24
CA MET A 468 -1.85 -4.46 -17.72
C MET A 468 -1.81 -5.49 -16.58
N ALA A 469 -2.57 -6.60 -16.74
CA ALA A 469 -2.60 -7.70 -15.78
C ALA A 469 -1.21 -8.33 -15.56
N GLN A 470 -0.88 -8.68 -14.30
CA GLN A 470 0.43 -9.21 -13.94
C GLN A 470 0.81 -10.49 -14.68
N HIS A 471 -0.17 -11.36 -14.96
CA HIS A 471 0.06 -12.59 -15.73
C HIS A 471 0.50 -12.28 -17.16
N LYS A 472 -0.21 -11.37 -17.83
CA LYS A 472 0.10 -10.93 -19.20
C LYS A 472 1.49 -10.27 -19.25
N TYR A 473 1.80 -9.40 -18.30
CA TYR A 473 3.14 -8.79 -18.17
C TYR A 473 4.24 -9.84 -18.05
N ASN A 474 4.08 -10.85 -17.18
CA ASN A 474 5.08 -11.91 -17.02
C ASN A 474 5.22 -12.77 -18.29
N GLN A 475 4.12 -13.03 -18.99
CA GLN A 475 4.11 -13.78 -20.25
C GLN A 475 4.88 -13.03 -21.35
N LEU A 476 4.57 -11.75 -21.55
CA LEU A 476 5.30 -10.90 -22.51
C LEU A 476 6.78 -10.84 -22.17
N ARG A 477 7.12 -10.64 -20.90
CA ARG A 477 8.53 -10.63 -20.47
C ARG A 477 9.21 -11.98 -20.70
N SER A 478 8.52 -13.10 -20.56
CA SER A 478 9.11 -14.42 -20.88
C SER A 478 9.35 -14.64 -22.38
N LEU A 479 8.64 -13.93 -23.24
CA LEU A 479 8.77 -14.03 -24.70
C LEU A 479 9.80 -13.03 -25.26
N HIS A 480 9.80 -11.80 -24.74
CA HIS A 480 10.57 -10.68 -25.30
C HIS A 480 11.87 -10.38 -24.53
N ALA A 481 12.06 -10.86 -23.29
CA ALA A 481 13.29 -10.59 -22.55
C ALA A 481 14.45 -11.48 -23.02
N ILE A 482 15.22 -10.97 -23.99
CA ILE A 482 16.42 -11.62 -24.52
C ILE A 482 17.58 -11.52 -23.50
N VAL A 483 17.79 -10.31 -22.94
CA VAL A 483 18.87 -10.05 -21.98
C VAL A 483 18.32 -10.02 -20.55
N PRO A 484 18.84 -10.85 -19.62
CA PRO A 484 18.41 -10.84 -18.24
C PRO A 484 18.60 -9.47 -17.58
N GLY A 485 17.51 -8.83 -17.21
CA GLY A 485 17.52 -7.57 -16.45
C GLY A 485 17.41 -6.29 -17.29
N GLN A 486 17.52 -6.39 -18.61
CA GLN A 486 17.26 -5.27 -19.50
C GLN A 486 15.74 -5.03 -19.66
N ARG A 487 15.39 -3.80 -20.02
CA ARG A 487 14.01 -3.41 -20.37
C ARG A 487 13.62 -4.02 -21.71
N CYS A 488 12.32 -4.29 -21.86
CA CYS A 488 11.73 -4.70 -23.14
C CYS A 488 10.94 -3.52 -23.74
N ASP A 489 10.86 -3.43 -25.05
CA ASP A 489 10.21 -2.30 -25.76
C ASP A 489 8.74 -2.05 -25.33
N PHE A 490 8.01 -3.12 -25.00
CA PHE A 490 6.62 -2.98 -24.52
C PHE A 490 6.53 -2.33 -23.13
N GLU A 491 7.61 -2.32 -22.35
CA GLU A 491 7.65 -1.71 -21.01
C GLU A 491 7.70 -0.18 -21.09
N ASP A 492 8.19 0.37 -22.21
CA ASP A 492 8.23 1.82 -22.44
C ASP A 492 6.85 2.38 -22.80
N GLN A 493 5.94 1.52 -23.27
CA GLN A 493 4.54 1.85 -23.54
C GLN A 493 3.65 1.85 -22.27
N LEU A 494 4.22 1.57 -21.09
CA LEU A 494 3.46 1.50 -19.85
C LEU A 494 3.07 2.90 -19.34
N GLN A 495 1.83 3.02 -18.87
CA GLN A 495 1.31 4.28 -18.32
C GLN A 495 2.09 4.73 -17.06
N PRO A 496 2.36 6.04 -16.90
CA PRO A 496 2.91 6.57 -15.67
C PRO A 496 1.89 6.49 -14.52
N LEU A 497 2.40 6.33 -13.31
CA LEU A 497 1.62 6.15 -12.09
C LEU A 497 1.79 7.37 -11.17
N PRO A 498 0.76 8.22 -10.97
CA PRO A 498 0.82 9.27 -9.97
C PRO A 498 0.73 8.67 -8.57
N LEU A 499 1.65 9.10 -7.71
CA LEU A 499 1.70 8.73 -6.29
C LEU A 499 1.72 10.00 -5.42
N LEU A 500 1.15 9.89 -4.23
CA LEU A 500 1.34 10.87 -3.16
C LEU A 500 2.17 10.23 -2.05
N LEU A 501 3.27 10.90 -1.69
CA LEU A 501 4.15 10.52 -0.60
C LEU A 501 3.97 11.53 0.52
N ILE A 502 3.62 11.05 1.70
CA ILE A 502 3.43 11.88 2.89
C ILE A 502 4.50 11.49 3.90
N GLN A 503 5.39 12.42 4.21
CA GLN A 503 6.37 12.23 5.27
C GLN A 503 5.65 12.18 6.62
N ARG A 504 6.04 11.25 7.49
CA ARG A 504 5.55 11.20 8.87
C ARG A 504 6.71 11.45 9.83
N PRO A 505 6.62 12.46 10.70
CA PRO A 505 7.61 12.68 11.72
C PRO A 505 7.56 11.52 12.71
N GLY A 506 8.73 11.19 13.27
CA GLY A 506 8.83 10.27 14.39
C GLY A 506 8.56 10.97 15.72
N SER A 507 8.84 10.26 16.82
CA SER A 507 8.80 10.86 18.15
C SER A 507 9.68 12.11 18.22
N GLN A 508 9.10 13.22 18.65
CA GLN A 508 9.80 14.48 18.91
C GLN A 508 10.23 14.62 20.37
N GLN A 509 9.72 13.75 21.25
CA GLN A 509 10.02 13.77 22.68
C GLN A 509 11.27 12.93 22.96
N ALA A 510 12.42 13.59 23.01
CA ALA A 510 13.71 12.94 23.26
C ALA A 510 13.80 12.26 24.65
N GLN A 511 12.99 12.70 25.62
CA GLN A 511 12.98 12.17 26.99
C GLN A 511 12.51 10.71 27.07
N TYR A 512 11.51 10.34 26.26
CA TYR A 512 10.88 9.01 26.32
C TYR A 512 11.51 8.02 25.33
N LYS A 513 11.85 8.48 24.13
CA LYS A 513 12.39 7.64 23.06
C LYS A 513 13.38 8.41 22.20
N ARG A 514 14.21 7.67 21.46
CA ARG A 514 15.10 8.23 20.43
C ARG A 514 14.32 9.17 19.51
N LEU A 515 14.85 10.38 19.33
CA LEU A 515 14.32 11.37 18.39
C LEU A 515 14.17 10.75 16.99
N GLY A 516 13.00 10.92 16.38
CA GLY A 516 12.70 10.35 15.06
C GLY A 516 12.34 8.86 15.08
N TYR A 517 12.17 8.23 16.25
CA TYR A 517 11.64 6.87 16.32
C TYR A 517 10.26 6.79 15.65
N ALA A 518 10.03 5.73 14.87
CA ALA A 518 8.83 5.54 14.06
C ALA A 518 8.59 6.57 12.94
N ALA A 519 9.60 7.39 12.59
CA ALA A 519 9.53 8.23 11.40
C ALA A 519 9.44 7.36 10.13
N GLY A 520 8.82 7.90 9.09
CA GLY A 520 8.65 7.16 7.85
C GLY A 520 7.81 7.90 6.83
N TRP A 521 7.13 7.13 5.98
CA TRP A 521 6.36 7.63 4.85
C TRP A 521 5.03 6.90 4.76
N ASP A 522 3.96 7.63 4.45
CA ASP A 522 2.73 7.05 3.96
C ASP A 522 2.66 7.26 2.44
N VAL A 523 2.42 6.18 1.70
CA VAL A 523 2.35 6.17 0.25
C VAL A 523 0.92 5.90 -0.17
N ILE A 524 0.31 6.85 -0.85
CA ILE A 524 -1.05 6.70 -1.40
C ILE A 524 -0.93 6.31 -2.87
N VAL A 525 -1.60 5.22 -3.20
CA VAL A 525 -1.55 4.55 -4.51
C VAL A 525 -2.97 4.40 -5.02
N PRO A 526 -3.25 4.58 -6.31
CA PRO A 526 -4.56 4.24 -6.86
C PRO A 526 -4.85 2.74 -6.73
N ALA A 527 -6.13 2.40 -6.80
CA ALA A 527 -6.57 1.01 -6.78
C ALA A 527 -5.94 0.17 -7.91
N ARG A 528 -5.83 -1.13 -7.69
CA ARG A 528 -5.18 -2.17 -8.51
C ARG A 528 -3.65 -2.15 -8.51
N TYR A 529 -3.02 -0.98 -8.41
CA TYR A 529 -1.57 -0.87 -8.30
C TYR A 529 -1.04 -1.21 -6.90
N GLY A 530 -1.92 -1.35 -5.90
CA GLY A 530 -1.54 -1.61 -4.51
C GLY A 530 -0.70 -2.87 -4.34
N MET A 531 -1.14 -4.00 -4.90
CA MET A 531 -0.40 -5.27 -4.83
C MET A 531 0.94 -5.22 -5.57
N VAL A 532 1.01 -4.48 -6.66
CA VAL A 532 2.24 -4.34 -7.47
C VAL A 532 3.30 -3.61 -6.66
N LEU A 533 2.96 -2.43 -6.13
CA LEU A 533 3.87 -1.66 -5.29
C LEU A 533 4.25 -2.45 -4.03
N TRP A 534 3.28 -3.10 -3.38
CA TRP A 534 3.53 -3.94 -2.21
C TRP A 534 4.61 -5.00 -2.48
N GLN A 535 4.55 -5.69 -3.62
CA GLN A 535 5.56 -6.68 -3.98
C GLN A 535 6.94 -6.06 -4.19
N THR A 536 7.01 -4.90 -4.85
CA THR A 536 8.28 -4.17 -5.07
C THR A 536 8.93 -3.78 -3.74
N LEU A 537 8.16 -3.20 -2.81
CA LEU A 537 8.67 -2.82 -1.48
C LEU A 537 9.22 -4.02 -0.70
N ILE A 538 8.52 -5.15 -0.74
CA ILE A 538 8.95 -6.39 -0.07
C ILE A 538 10.24 -6.95 -0.69
N MET A 539 10.40 -6.83 -2.01
CA MET A 539 11.59 -7.28 -2.74
C MET A 539 12.83 -6.45 -2.39
N TRP A 540 12.65 -5.16 -2.10
CA TRP A 540 13.70 -4.27 -1.58
C TRP A 540 13.95 -4.39 -0.07
N GLY A 541 13.32 -5.37 0.58
CA GLY A 541 13.64 -5.76 1.93
C GLY A 541 12.79 -5.10 3.00
N ALA A 542 11.74 -4.36 2.63
CA ALA A 542 10.72 -3.94 3.59
C ALA A 542 10.13 -5.17 4.29
N ARG A 543 9.98 -5.09 5.61
CA ARG A 543 9.35 -6.15 6.40
C ARG A 543 7.86 -5.88 6.54
N PRO A 544 6.98 -6.82 6.19
CA PRO A 544 5.55 -6.65 6.37
C PRO A 544 5.18 -6.71 7.86
N GLY A 545 4.36 -5.78 8.33
CA GLY A 545 3.74 -5.79 9.65
C GLY A 545 2.22 -5.93 9.55
N GLY A 546 1.62 -6.62 10.52
CA GLY A 546 0.17 -6.65 10.70
C GLY A 546 -0.30 -5.61 11.73
N LEU A 547 -1.56 -5.74 12.17
CA LEU A 547 -2.17 -4.87 13.18
C LEU A 547 -1.42 -4.92 14.53
N ARG A 548 -0.91 -6.07 14.95
CA ARG A 548 -0.12 -6.17 16.18
C ARG A 548 1.13 -5.30 16.13
N GLU A 549 1.82 -5.30 14.99
CA GLU A 549 3.00 -4.46 14.81
C GLU A 549 2.63 -2.97 14.66
N PHE A 550 1.44 -2.66 14.14
CA PHE A 550 0.90 -1.29 14.09
C PHE A 550 0.71 -0.74 15.50
N ASP A 551 0.02 -1.49 16.37
CA ASP A 551 -0.18 -1.11 17.78
C ASP A 551 1.13 -1.08 18.57
N SER A 552 2.06 -1.99 18.26
CA SER A 552 3.37 -2.01 18.93
C SER A 552 4.21 -0.79 18.58
N VAL A 553 4.25 -0.38 17.32
CA VAL A 553 4.99 0.83 16.89
C VAL A 553 4.39 2.07 17.57
N ALA A 554 3.07 2.16 17.60
CA ALA A 554 2.32 3.23 18.28
C ALA A 554 2.71 3.33 19.77
N ARG A 555 2.59 2.23 20.51
CA ARG A 555 2.97 2.14 21.93
C ARG A 555 4.42 2.55 22.19
N GLU A 556 5.34 2.06 21.35
CA GLU A 556 6.77 2.37 21.47
C GLU A 556 7.09 3.83 21.15
N SER A 557 6.28 4.50 20.32
CA SER A 557 6.39 5.94 20.06
C SER A 557 5.74 6.81 21.13
N GLY A 558 5.01 6.23 22.08
CA GLY A 558 4.22 6.99 23.06
C GLY A 558 2.97 7.66 22.44
N ILE A 559 2.50 7.17 21.29
CA ILE A 559 1.33 7.70 20.59
C ILE A 559 0.20 6.69 20.67
N ASP A 560 -0.91 7.10 21.26
CA ASP A 560 -2.14 6.32 21.21
C ASP A 560 -2.92 6.65 19.94
N HIS A 561 -3.15 5.62 19.12
CA HIS A 561 -3.97 5.74 17.90
C HIS A 561 -5.47 5.71 18.22
N TYR A 562 -5.82 5.08 19.35
CA TYR A 562 -7.20 4.92 19.83
C TYR A 562 -7.29 5.56 21.21
N LEU A 563 -7.71 6.83 21.27
CA LEU A 563 -7.95 7.50 22.54
C LEU A 563 -9.22 6.91 23.17
N PRO A 564 -9.20 6.47 24.43
CA PRO A 564 -10.23 5.62 25.02
C PRO A 564 -11.62 6.27 25.10
N ASP A 565 -11.66 7.60 25.16
CA ASP A 565 -12.84 8.46 25.16
C ASP A 565 -13.53 8.58 23.79
N THR A 566 -12.86 8.15 22.71
CA THR A 566 -13.40 8.26 21.35
C THR A 566 -14.34 7.11 20.99
N VAL A 567 -15.37 7.43 20.19
CA VAL A 567 -16.25 6.41 19.58
C VAL A 567 -15.45 5.35 18.81
N ALA A 568 -14.38 5.76 18.14
CA ALA A 568 -13.49 4.84 17.44
C ALA A 568 -12.80 3.83 18.38
N ALA A 569 -12.41 4.24 19.58
CA ALA A 569 -11.82 3.33 20.57
C ALA A 569 -12.87 2.40 21.19
N ALA A 570 -14.08 2.90 21.47
CA ALA A 570 -15.20 2.08 21.93
C ALA A 570 -15.51 0.94 20.94
N GLY A 571 -15.73 1.27 19.66
CA GLY A 571 -15.95 0.28 18.62
C GLY A 571 -14.76 -0.67 18.41
N ASN A 572 -13.55 -0.24 18.77
CA ASN A 572 -12.37 -1.09 18.77
C ASN A 572 -12.35 -2.08 19.95
N ALA A 573 -12.74 -1.64 21.15
CA ALA A 573 -12.85 -2.46 22.35
C ALA A 573 -13.96 -3.52 22.23
N ASP A 574 -15.12 -3.14 21.70
CA ASP A 574 -16.23 -4.06 21.42
C ASP A 574 -15.79 -5.18 20.47
N SER A 575 -15.02 -4.84 19.44
CA SER A 575 -14.45 -5.82 18.50
C SER A 575 -13.35 -6.71 19.11
N GLN A 576 -12.85 -6.38 20.30
CA GLN A 576 -11.93 -7.22 21.09
C GLN A 576 -12.66 -8.08 22.12
N GLY A 577 -13.98 -7.94 22.28
CA GLY A 577 -14.74 -8.62 23.32
C GLY A 577 -14.46 -8.09 24.73
N ALA A 578 -13.85 -6.90 24.84
CA ALA A 578 -13.64 -6.23 26.11
C ALA A 578 -14.80 -5.25 26.35
N SER A 579 -15.67 -5.55 27.32
CA SER A 579 -16.72 -4.62 27.74
C SER A 579 -16.09 -3.38 28.36
N CYS A 580 -16.04 -2.26 27.63
CA CYS A 580 -15.55 -1.00 28.16
C CYS A 580 -16.67 -0.35 28.99
N SER A 581 -16.64 -0.54 30.32
CA SER A 581 -17.64 -0.01 31.26
C SER A 581 -17.45 1.50 31.57
N ILE A 582 -16.59 2.20 30.83
CA ILE A 582 -16.15 3.57 31.13
C ILE A 582 -16.51 4.52 29.98
N LEU A 583 -17.78 4.54 29.56
CA LEU A 583 -18.27 5.53 28.60
C LEU A 583 -19.32 6.43 29.25
N PRO A 584 -19.21 7.77 29.11
CA PRO A 584 -20.29 8.69 29.45
C PRO A 584 -21.56 8.36 28.64
N ALA A 585 -22.74 8.46 29.26
CA ALA A 585 -24.03 8.09 28.65
C ALA A 585 -24.30 8.78 27.28
N ALA A 586 -23.75 9.98 27.06
CA ALA A 586 -23.86 10.70 25.78
C ALA A 586 -23.15 10.00 24.60
N THR A 587 -22.06 9.27 24.86
CA THR A 587 -21.33 8.50 23.84
C THR A 587 -22.09 7.22 23.48
N GLN A 588 -22.82 6.63 24.43
CA GLN A 588 -23.70 5.47 24.20
C GLN A 588 -24.88 5.81 23.27
N GLN A 589 -25.48 7.00 23.40
CA GLN A 589 -26.52 7.47 22.48
C GLN A 589 -26.02 7.66 21.04
N ALA A 590 -24.78 8.12 20.84
CA ALA A 590 -24.18 8.24 19.50
C ALA A 590 -23.96 6.88 18.82
N LEU A 591 -23.59 5.85 19.60
CA LEU A 591 -23.49 4.46 19.16
C LEU A 591 -24.86 3.83 18.83
N GLN A 592 -25.89 4.10 19.64
CA GLN A 592 -27.25 3.63 19.35
C GLN A 592 -27.81 4.24 18.06
N LEU A 593 -27.55 5.53 17.81
CA LEU A 593 -27.91 6.19 16.54
C LEU A 593 -27.15 5.61 15.34
N SER A 594 -25.89 5.16 15.50
CA SER A 594 -25.15 4.51 14.41
C SER A 594 -25.68 3.10 14.10
N GLN A 595 -26.10 2.34 15.11
CA GLN A 595 -26.72 1.01 14.93
C GLN A 595 -28.08 1.10 14.23
N ALA A 596 -28.88 2.13 14.52
CA ALA A 596 -30.18 2.36 13.88
C ALA A 596 -30.06 2.67 12.37
N VAL A 597 -29.00 3.39 11.96
CA VAL A 597 -28.75 3.73 10.54
C VAL A 597 -28.07 2.57 9.79
N GLY A 598 -27.27 1.74 10.47
CA GLY A 598 -26.65 0.54 9.90
C GLY A 598 -27.61 -0.65 9.72
N GLY A 599 -28.68 -0.72 10.51
CA GLY A 599 -29.62 -1.85 10.55
C GLY A 599 -30.59 -1.95 9.37
N GLN A 600 -30.81 -0.89 8.59
CA GLN A 600 -31.82 -0.89 7.53
C GLN A 600 -31.35 -1.45 6.18
N SER A 601 -30.10 -1.92 6.06
CA SER A 601 -29.57 -2.39 4.78
C SER A 601 -29.37 -3.91 4.66
N ILE A 602 -29.69 -4.74 5.68
CA ILE A 602 -29.39 -6.19 5.62
C ILE A 602 -30.58 -7.11 5.97
N CYS A 603 -31.68 -6.63 6.55
CA CYS A 603 -32.83 -7.50 6.95
C CYS A 603 -34.10 -7.40 6.09
N GLY A 604 -34.15 -6.58 5.05
CA GLY A 604 -35.35 -6.41 4.20
C GLY A 604 -35.44 -7.36 3.00
N ALA A 605 -35.18 -8.66 3.16
CA ALA A 605 -35.38 -9.64 2.08
C ALA A 605 -35.52 -11.08 2.61
N MET A 606 -36.28 -11.32 3.68
CA MET A 606 -36.71 -12.67 4.09
C MET A 606 -38.01 -12.60 4.89
N ALA A 607 -39.13 -12.40 4.21
CA ALA A 607 -40.44 -12.80 4.71
C ALA A 607 -41.43 -12.72 3.54
N PHE A 608 -41.65 -13.84 2.85
CA PHE A 608 -42.89 -14.21 2.15
C PHE A 608 -42.62 -15.53 1.40
N ALA A 609 -42.86 -16.65 2.07
CA ALA A 609 -43.17 -17.95 1.46
C ALA A 609 -43.59 -18.93 2.57
N SER A 610 -44.82 -18.78 3.05
CA SER A 610 -45.57 -19.85 3.70
C SER A 610 -47.07 -19.60 3.45
N ALA A 611 -47.54 -20.12 2.32
CA ALA A 611 -48.90 -20.57 2.07
C ALA A 611 -48.82 -21.56 0.92
#